data_AF-X1AZB0-F1
#
_entry.id   AF-X1AZB0-F1
#
_cell.length_a   1.000
_cell.length_b   1.000
_cell.length_c   1.000
_cell.angle_alpha   90.00
_cell.angle_beta   90.00
_cell.angle_gamma   90.00
#
_symmetry.space_group_name_H-M   'P 1'
#
loop_
_entity.id
_entity.type
_entity.pdbx_description
1 polymer ?
#
loop_
_entity_poly.entity_id
_entity_poly.type
_entity_poly.pdbx_seq_one_letter_code
_entity_poly.pdbx_strand_id
1 'polypeptide(L)'
;RTWSLYLLNKALILKRSPRTRNRAKAEEILTQILENEDLDFEFILTALTNLCELLLTELRMTNDFEVLEEINPLINRLLSITESTGSYSILCETYLLQAKLSLLSFDMKKAQQFLTQAQQIAEKFGLKLLAIKISNEHDGLLKQLNMWETLKESSSSLKERMEFARLNEQMENIVQKRVLESPELSDEEPVLLIIISEGGVPMFSKIFVKDQAFEDHLFGGFISAINSFVSEKFSEGLDRAIFGEYTLLMNSISPFLTCYVFKGKSYSAQQRIKYFIEELRKEKTVWQTLKK
;
A
#
# COMPACT_ATOMS: atom_id res chain seq x y z
N ARG A 1 20.94 29.00 -4.88
CA ARG A 1 20.73 27.99 -5.95
C ARG A 1 22.02 27.28 -6.38
N THR A 2 23.07 27.97 -6.85
CA THR A 2 24.34 27.35 -7.30
C THR A 2 25.09 26.62 -6.18
N TRP A 3 25.12 27.19 -4.97
CA TRP A 3 25.73 26.58 -3.80
C TRP A 3 25.02 25.28 -3.34
N SER A 4 23.69 25.30 -3.25
CA SER A 4 22.88 24.14 -2.86
C SER A 4 23.00 22.99 -3.88
N LEU A 5 23.06 23.32 -5.18
CA LEU A 5 23.31 22.35 -6.24
C LEU A 5 24.70 21.72 -6.13
N TYR A 6 25.72 22.51 -5.83
CA TYR A 6 27.08 21.98 -5.57
C TYR A 6 27.08 21.02 -4.38
N LEU A 7 26.47 21.41 -3.25
CA LEU A 7 26.39 20.56 -2.07
C LEU A 7 25.63 19.27 -2.33
N LEU A 8 24.48 19.34 -3.00
CA LEU A 8 23.68 18.17 -3.33
C LEU A 8 24.50 17.19 -4.18
N ASN A 9 25.12 17.66 -5.26
CA ASN A 9 25.95 16.81 -6.11
C ASN A 9 27.13 16.19 -5.35
N LYS A 10 27.77 16.97 -4.46
CA LYS A 10 28.85 16.48 -3.60
C LYS A 10 28.36 15.38 -2.67
N ALA A 11 27.20 15.55 -2.03
CA ALA A 11 26.59 14.52 -1.19
C ALA A 11 26.28 13.25 -1.99
N LEU A 12 25.70 13.38 -3.19
CA LEU A 12 25.37 12.23 -4.05
C LEU A 12 26.62 11.44 -4.49
N ILE A 13 27.73 12.12 -4.77
CA ILE A 13 29.02 11.45 -5.06
C ILE A 13 29.54 10.72 -3.81
N LEU A 14 29.51 11.38 -2.66
CA LEU A 14 29.95 10.80 -1.40
C LEU A 14 29.11 9.59 -0.97
N LYS A 15 27.78 9.64 -1.18
CA LYS A 15 26.84 8.55 -0.89
C LYS A 15 27.23 7.24 -1.59
N ARG A 16 27.68 7.32 -2.85
CA ARG A 16 28.09 6.17 -3.67
C ARG A 16 29.39 5.52 -3.21
N SER A 17 30.15 6.17 -2.32
CA SER A 17 31.38 5.61 -1.77
C SER A 17 31.08 4.36 -0.92
N PRO A 18 31.93 3.33 -0.97
CA PRO A 18 31.86 2.19 -0.06
C PRO A 18 32.32 2.54 1.36
N ARG A 19 33.10 3.61 1.53
CA ARG A 19 33.66 4.03 2.83
C ARG A 19 32.60 4.70 3.72
N THR A 20 32.38 4.19 4.93
CA THR A 20 31.45 4.72 5.95
C THR A 20 31.65 6.22 6.20
N ARG A 21 32.90 6.67 6.35
CA ARG A 21 33.22 8.10 6.56
C ARG A 21 32.67 9.02 5.47
N ASN A 22 32.65 8.56 4.21
CA ASN A 22 32.10 9.36 3.13
C ASN A 22 30.56 9.37 3.17
N ARG A 23 29.92 8.28 3.59
CA ARG A 23 28.46 8.23 3.76
C ARG A 23 27.98 9.12 4.90
N ALA A 24 28.65 9.08 6.06
CA ALA A 24 28.39 10.01 7.16
C ALA A 24 28.53 11.48 6.71
N LYS A 25 29.57 11.79 5.92
CA LYS A 25 29.71 13.14 5.35
C LYS A 25 28.63 13.49 4.33
N ALA A 26 28.13 12.51 3.57
CA ALA A 26 27.02 12.75 2.64
C ALA A 26 25.76 13.11 3.42
N GLU A 27 25.47 12.36 4.48
CA GLU A 27 24.37 12.62 5.42
C GLU A 27 24.46 14.02 6.05
N GLU A 28 25.61 14.40 6.62
CA GLU A 28 25.83 15.75 7.17
C GLU A 28 25.47 16.84 6.15
N ILE A 29 25.90 16.68 4.90
CA ILE A 29 25.63 17.66 3.83
C ILE A 29 24.13 17.64 3.46
N LEU A 30 23.48 16.48 3.40
CA LEU A 30 22.04 16.39 3.11
C LEU A 30 21.21 17.04 4.22
N THR A 31 21.54 16.80 5.48
CA THR A 31 20.89 17.45 6.63
C THR A 31 21.08 18.97 6.59
N GLN A 32 22.29 19.45 6.30
CA GLN A 32 22.56 20.89 6.11
C GLN A 32 21.72 21.50 4.98
N ILE A 33 21.51 20.77 3.88
CA ILE A 33 20.63 21.23 2.80
C ILE A 33 19.19 21.38 3.33
N LEU A 34 18.71 20.44 4.13
CA LEU A 34 17.34 20.41 4.65
C LEU A 34 17.02 21.50 5.70
N GLU A 35 18.04 22.12 6.29
CA GLU A 35 17.93 23.30 7.18
C GLU A 35 17.65 24.59 6.42
N ASN A 36 17.88 24.63 5.10
CA ASN A 36 17.63 25.81 4.29
C ASN A 36 16.17 25.84 3.79
N GLU A 37 15.36 26.73 4.38
CA GLU A 37 13.93 26.87 4.11
C GLU A 37 13.61 27.43 2.70
N ASP A 38 14.55 28.14 2.07
CA ASP A 38 14.36 28.79 0.75
C ASP A 38 14.65 27.85 -0.43
N LEU A 39 14.82 26.55 -0.17
CA LEU A 39 15.13 25.60 -1.24
C LEU A 39 13.90 25.24 -2.06
N ASP A 40 14.15 25.12 -3.37
CA ASP A 40 13.20 24.54 -4.29
C ASP A 40 12.88 23.09 -3.89
N PHE A 41 11.59 22.73 -3.98
CA PHE A 41 11.08 21.47 -3.47
C PHE A 41 11.76 20.26 -4.12
N GLU A 42 12.25 20.35 -5.37
CA GLU A 42 12.97 19.24 -6.01
C GLU A 42 14.28 18.93 -5.27
N PHE A 43 14.97 19.94 -4.75
CA PHE A 43 16.16 19.75 -3.92
C PHE A 43 15.82 19.11 -2.58
N ILE A 44 14.73 19.56 -1.96
CA ILE A 44 14.27 19.00 -0.68
C ILE A 44 13.87 17.54 -0.85
N LEU A 45 13.08 17.21 -1.88
CA LEU A 45 12.70 15.84 -2.22
C LEU A 45 13.93 14.97 -2.48
N THR A 46 14.89 15.46 -3.26
CA THR A 46 16.13 14.72 -3.54
C THR A 46 16.93 14.51 -2.26
N ALA A 47 17.05 15.52 -1.40
CA ALA A 47 17.80 15.38 -0.16
C ALA A 47 17.14 14.39 0.81
N LEU A 48 15.83 14.50 1.04
CA LEU A 48 15.07 13.58 1.90
C LEU A 48 15.17 12.14 1.43
N THR A 49 14.93 11.88 0.15
CA THR A 49 14.95 10.51 -0.40
C THR A 49 16.33 9.87 -0.33
N ASN A 50 17.40 10.64 -0.56
CA ASN A 50 18.77 10.14 -0.45
C ASN A 50 19.21 9.96 1.01
N LEU A 51 18.69 10.77 1.93
CA LEU A 51 18.93 10.60 3.37
C LEU A 51 18.24 9.33 3.89
N CYS A 52 16.98 9.08 3.49
CA CYS A 52 16.31 7.81 3.78
C CYS A 52 17.10 6.59 3.26
N GLU A 53 17.66 6.67 2.05
CA GLU A 53 18.48 5.58 1.49
C GLU A 53 19.77 5.31 2.30
N LEU A 54 20.40 6.37 2.81
CA LEU A 54 21.57 6.27 3.69
C LEU A 54 21.22 5.62 5.02
N LEU A 55 20.16 6.09 5.69
CA LEU A 55 19.71 5.54 6.96
C LEU A 55 19.21 4.10 6.82
N LEU A 56 18.53 3.74 5.73
CA LEU A 56 18.17 2.35 5.44
C LEU A 56 19.42 1.48 5.22
N THR A 57 20.46 2.04 4.61
CA THR A 57 21.74 1.34 4.47
C THR A 57 22.38 1.13 5.83
N GLU A 58 22.33 2.11 6.72
CA GLU A 58 22.81 1.99 8.10
C GLU A 58 22.04 0.92 8.87
N LEU A 59 20.71 1.02 8.92
CA LEU A 59 19.80 0.05 9.53
C LEU A 59 20.14 -1.39 9.12
N ARG A 60 20.39 -1.61 7.83
CA ARG A 60 20.78 -2.92 7.30
C ARG A 60 22.14 -3.41 7.82
N MET A 61 23.10 -2.50 8.01
CA MET A 61 24.47 -2.81 8.41
C MET A 61 24.61 -2.98 9.93
N THR A 62 23.90 -2.17 10.70
CA THR A 62 23.97 -2.13 12.17
C THR A 62 22.95 -3.04 12.82
N ASN A 63 21.85 -3.38 12.12
CA ASN A 63 20.69 -4.07 12.68
C ASN A 63 20.08 -3.30 13.87
N ASP A 64 20.25 -1.97 13.88
CA ASP A 64 19.80 -1.09 14.95
C ASP A 64 18.44 -0.48 14.62
N PHE A 65 17.42 -0.90 15.36
CA PHE A 65 16.05 -0.43 15.21
C PHE A 65 15.90 1.07 15.51
N GLU A 66 16.78 1.69 16.30
CA GLU A 66 16.70 3.11 16.65
C GLU A 66 16.80 4.01 15.41
N VAL A 67 17.47 3.56 14.35
CA VAL A 67 17.57 4.26 13.06
C VAL A 67 16.20 4.48 12.42
N LEU A 68 15.18 3.66 12.73
CA LEU A 68 13.81 3.89 12.25
C LEU A 68 13.18 5.16 12.84
N GLU A 69 13.56 5.54 14.07
CA GLU A 69 13.09 6.78 14.70
C GLU A 69 13.64 8.02 13.98
N GLU A 70 14.78 7.90 13.30
CA GLU A 70 15.35 8.95 12.45
C GLU A 70 14.72 8.98 11.05
N ILE A 71 14.37 7.81 10.51
CA ILE A 71 13.74 7.70 9.18
C ILE A 71 12.30 8.25 9.20
N ASN A 72 11.54 8.01 10.26
CA ASN A 72 10.12 8.36 10.35
C ASN A 72 9.84 9.87 10.14
N PRO A 73 10.54 10.82 10.80
CA PRO A 73 10.40 12.25 10.54
C PRO A 73 10.68 12.64 9.08
N LEU A 74 11.67 12.02 8.45
CA LEU A 74 12.02 12.29 7.05
C LEU A 74 10.90 11.86 6.10
N ILE A 75 10.32 10.69 6.34
CA ILE A 75 9.18 10.18 5.58
C ILE A 75 7.95 11.08 5.78
N ASN A 76 7.66 11.51 7.00
CA ASN A 76 6.53 12.41 7.26
C ASN A 76 6.70 13.75 6.54
N ARG A 77 7.93 14.30 6.52
CA ARG A 77 8.25 15.49 5.74
C ARG A 77 8.11 15.24 4.23
N LEU A 78 8.52 14.07 3.75
CA LEU A 78 8.38 13.68 2.34
C LEU A 78 6.90 13.58 1.93
N LEU A 79 6.04 12.98 2.74
CA LEU A 79 4.59 12.91 2.52
C LEU A 79 3.99 14.32 2.43
N SER A 80 4.28 15.18 3.40
CA SER A 80 3.76 16.55 3.44
C SER A 80 4.15 17.37 2.19
N ILE A 81 5.41 17.29 1.77
CA ILE A 81 5.89 18.00 0.58
C ILE A 81 5.29 17.42 -0.70
N THR A 82 5.26 16.09 -0.83
CA THR A 82 4.74 15.46 -2.05
C THR A 82 3.23 15.68 -2.22
N GLU A 83 2.47 15.74 -1.13
CA GLU A 83 1.05 16.10 -1.15
C GLU A 83 0.84 17.57 -1.53
N SER A 84 1.52 18.49 -0.85
CA SER A 84 1.37 19.94 -1.11
C SER A 84 1.85 20.38 -2.49
N THR A 85 2.85 19.70 -3.06
CA THR A 85 3.37 19.99 -4.41
C THR A 85 2.66 19.23 -5.52
N GLY A 86 1.69 18.35 -5.20
CA GLY A 86 0.99 17.52 -6.19
C GLY A 86 1.86 16.43 -6.82
N SER A 87 2.95 16.03 -6.17
CA SER A 87 3.85 14.96 -6.60
C SER A 87 3.30 13.57 -6.27
N TYR A 88 2.09 13.26 -6.74
CA TYR A 88 1.32 12.09 -6.31
C TYR A 88 1.97 10.74 -6.59
N SER A 89 2.81 10.64 -7.62
CA SER A 89 3.59 9.41 -7.88
C SER A 89 4.57 9.12 -6.75
N ILE A 90 5.32 10.14 -6.31
CA ILE A 90 6.27 10.02 -5.19
C ILE A 90 5.50 9.82 -3.88
N LEU A 91 4.35 10.47 -3.70
CA LEU A 91 3.48 10.27 -2.54
C LEU A 91 3.09 8.78 -2.40
N CYS A 92 2.62 8.16 -3.48
CA CYS A 92 2.26 6.74 -3.49
C CYS A 92 3.46 5.82 -3.19
N GLU A 93 4.61 6.08 -3.81
CA GLU A 93 5.84 5.31 -3.55
C GLU A 93 6.35 5.52 -2.10
N THR A 94 6.09 6.68 -1.49
CA THR A 94 6.41 6.95 -0.08
C THR A 94 5.50 6.16 0.86
N TYR A 95 4.21 6.03 0.55
CA TYR A 95 3.32 5.14 1.29
C TYR A 95 3.72 3.66 1.13
N LEU A 96 4.15 3.23 -0.07
CA LEU A 96 4.73 1.89 -0.26
C LEU A 96 5.97 1.66 0.62
N LEU A 97 6.82 2.68 0.78
CA LEU A 97 7.97 2.62 1.69
C LEU A 97 7.51 2.46 3.14
N GLN A 98 6.51 3.24 3.60
CA GLN A 98 5.94 3.08 4.95
C GLN A 98 5.34 1.70 5.17
N ALA A 99 4.68 1.15 4.16
CA ALA A 99 4.14 -0.21 4.23
C ALA A 99 5.26 -1.22 4.49
N LYS A 100 6.33 -1.16 3.69
CA LYS A 100 7.48 -2.07 3.82
C LYS A 100 8.26 -1.87 5.12
N LEU A 101 8.37 -0.64 5.63
CA LEU A 101 8.95 -0.37 6.95
C LEU A 101 8.13 -0.95 8.09
N SER A 102 6.80 -0.89 8.00
CA SER A 102 5.90 -1.50 8.98
C SER A 102 6.05 -3.03 9.04
N LEU A 103 6.43 -3.66 7.93
CA LEU A 103 6.72 -5.10 7.91
C LEU A 103 7.97 -5.46 8.73
N LEU A 104 8.94 -4.55 8.88
CA LEU A 104 10.15 -4.81 9.68
C LEU A 104 9.83 -5.02 11.17
N SER A 105 8.81 -4.32 11.66
CA SER A 105 8.26 -4.46 13.02
C SER A 105 7.08 -5.44 13.10
N PHE A 106 6.79 -6.17 12.02
CA PHE A 106 5.66 -7.10 11.88
C PHE A 106 4.29 -6.46 12.10
N ASP A 107 4.16 -5.15 11.86
CA ASP A 107 2.89 -4.43 11.90
C ASP A 107 2.17 -4.59 10.54
N MET A 108 1.69 -5.82 10.30
CA MET A 108 1.00 -6.21 9.07
C MET A 108 -0.24 -5.36 8.81
N LYS A 109 -0.89 -4.92 9.88
CA LYS A 109 -2.07 -4.06 9.80
C LYS A 109 -1.66 -2.73 9.17
N LYS A 110 -0.71 -1.99 9.76
CA LYS A 110 -0.24 -0.72 9.18
C LYS A 110 0.27 -0.87 7.76
N ALA A 111 0.96 -1.98 7.45
CA ALA A 111 1.41 -2.24 6.09
C ALA A 111 0.25 -2.28 5.08
N GLN A 112 -0.83 -2.99 5.39
CA GLN A 112 -2.03 -3.05 4.54
C GLN A 112 -2.72 -1.67 4.44
N GLN A 113 -2.75 -0.91 5.53
CA GLN A 113 -3.32 0.45 5.54
C GLN A 113 -2.59 1.37 4.58
N PHE A 114 -1.26 1.41 4.66
CA PHE A 114 -0.44 2.22 3.77
C PHE A 114 -0.55 1.79 2.31
N LEU A 115 -0.62 0.48 2.03
CA LEU A 115 -0.87 -0.03 0.67
C LEU A 115 -2.23 0.41 0.13
N THR A 116 -3.26 0.38 0.97
CA THR A 116 -4.62 0.81 0.63
C THR A 116 -4.64 2.31 0.31
N GLN A 117 -4.02 3.13 1.17
CA GLN A 117 -3.89 4.57 0.96
C GLN A 117 -3.14 4.89 -0.34
N ALA A 118 -1.99 4.25 -0.56
CA ALA A 118 -1.21 4.42 -1.79
C ALA A 118 -2.05 4.09 -3.04
N GLN A 119 -2.78 2.99 -3.01
CA GLN A 119 -3.61 2.57 -4.14
C GLN A 119 -4.74 3.57 -4.41
N GLN A 120 -5.46 4.00 -3.37
CA GLN A 120 -6.55 4.96 -3.50
C GLN A 120 -6.07 6.30 -4.07
N ILE A 121 -4.91 6.79 -3.64
CA ILE A 121 -4.29 8.00 -4.19
C ILE A 121 -3.94 7.80 -5.66
N ALA A 122 -3.28 6.68 -5.99
CA ALA A 122 -2.89 6.37 -7.36
C ALA A 122 -4.10 6.35 -8.31
N GLU A 123 -5.20 5.73 -7.89
CA GLU A 123 -6.45 5.70 -8.66
C GLU A 123 -7.10 7.08 -8.79
N LYS A 124 -7.21 7.82 -7.68
CA LYS A 124 -7.80 9.16 -7.63
C LYS A 124 -7.12 10.11 -8.62
N PHE A 125 -5.81 10.00 -8.78
CA PHE A 125 -5.01 10.85 -9.67
C PHE A 125 -4.68 10.21 -11.02
N GLY A 126 -5.36 9.11 -11.39
CA GLY A 126 -5.22 8.49 -12.71
C GLY A 126 -3.87 7.80 -12.97
N LEU A 127 -3.10 7.49 -11.93
CA LEU A 127 -1.81 6.78 -12.00
C LEU A 127 -2.02 5.27 -12.17
N LYS A 128 -2.68 4.87 -13.27
CA LYS A 128 -3.17 3.50 -13.49
C LYS A 128 -2.10 2.42 -13.31
N LEU A 129 -0.92 2.58 -13.92
CA LEU A 129 0.17 1.59 -13.81
C LEU A 129 0.65 1.44 -12.37
N LEU A 130 0.74 2.54 -11.63
CA LEU A 130 1.15 2.53 -10.23
C LEU A 130 0.08 1.90 -9.34
N ALA A 131 -1.20 2.17 -9.59
CA ALA A 131 -2.31 1.52 -8.89
C ALA A 131 -2.31 0.00 -9.08
N ILE A 132 -2.04 -0.49 -10.30
CA ILE A 132 -1.90 -1.92 -10.59
C ILE A 132 -0.70 -2.51 -9.83
N LYS A 133 0.46 -1.85 -9.87
CA LYS A 133 1.66 -2.28 -9.13
C LYS A 133 1.36 -2.40 -7.63
N ILE A 134 0.74 -1.37 -7.03
CA ILE A 134 0.40 -1.36 -5.60
C ILE A 134 -0.60 -2.47 -5.27
N SER A 135 -1.62 -2.68 -6.10
CA SER A 135 -2.57 -3.78 -5.90
C SER A 135 -1.90 -5.15 -5.95
N ASN A 136 -0.93 -5.35 -6.87
CA ASN A 136 -0.15 -6.58 -6.93
C ASN A 136 0.73 -6.79 -5.69
N GLU A 137 1.37 -5.72 -5.18
CA GLU A 137 2.13 -5.78 -3.91
C GLU A 137 1.22 -6.13 -2.73
N HIS A 138 -0.01 -5.58 -2.70
CA HIS A 138 -1.00 -5.90 -1.67
C HIS A 138 -1.45 -7.36 -1.73
N ASP A 139 -1.74 -7.89 -2.92
CA ASP A 139 -2.08 -9.30 -3.10
C ASP A 139 -0.89 -10.20 -2.71
N GLY A 140 0.33 -9.78 -3.05
CA GLY A 140 1.57 -10.46 -2.67
C GLY A 140 1.73 -10.54 -1.16
N LEU A 141 1.52 -9.42 -0.45
CA LEU A 141 1.58 -9.37 1.00
C LEU A 141 0.59 -10.34 1.66
N LEU A 142 -0.67 -10.35 1.19
CA LEU A 142 -1.69 -11.24 1.72
C LEU A 142 -1.37 -12.73 1.47
N LYS A 143 -0.73 -13.06 0.35
CA LYS A 143 -0.28 -14.44 0.08
C LYS A 143 0.93 -14.85 0.94
N GLN A 144 1.70 -13.89 1.43
CA GLN A 144 2.92 -14.10 2.21
C GLN A 144 2.70 -14.02 3.73
N LEU A 145 1.45 -13.90 4.23
CA LEU A 145 1.15 -13.76 5.66
C LEU A 145 1.84 -14.84 6.52
N ASN A 146 1.69 -16.11 6.16
CA ASN A 146 2.30 -17.22 6.90
C ASN A 146 3.84 -17.16 6.91
N MET A 147 4.46 -16.63 5.83
CA MET A 147 5.91 -16.46 5.78
C MET A 147 6.37 -15.35 6.74
N TRP A 148 5.61 -14.24 6.82
CA TRP A 148 5.87 -13.17 7.79
C TRP A 148 5.69 -13.64 9.24
N GLU A 149 4.70 -14.48 9.52
CA GLU A 149 4.53 -15.12 10.83
C GLU A 149 5.72 -16.02 11.18
N THR A 150 6.17 -16.84 10.23
CA THR A 150 7.37 -17.68 10.41
C THR A 150 8.61 -16.85 10.70
N LEU A 151 8.81 -15.74 9.99
CA LEU A 151 9.95 -14.82 10.22
C LEU A 151 9.90 -14.14 11.59
N LYS A 152 8.70 -13.90 12.13
CA LYS A 152 8.48 -13.36 13.47
C LYS A 152 8.86 -14.37 14.54
N GLU A 153 8.46 -15.63 14.36
CA GLU A 153 8.79 -16.72 15.28
C GLU A 153 10.29 -17.08 15.25
N SER A 154 10.91 -17.02 14.07
CA SER A 154 12.31 -17.41 13.88
C SER A 154 13.34 -16.36 14.33
N SER A 155 12.90 -15.24 14.94
CA SER A 155 13.76 -14.12 15.35
C SER A 155 14.71 -13.63 14.24
N SER A 156 14.20 -13.58 12.99
CA SER A 156 14.96 -13.14 11.81
C SER A 156 15.64 -11.77 12.02
N SER A 157 16.83 -11.59 11.45
CA SER A 157 17.55 -10.31 11.48
C SER A 157 16.83 -9.24 10.66
N LEU A 158 17.04 -7.94 10.94
CA LEU A 158 16.47 -6.88 10.12
C LEU A 158 16.92 -6.99 8.68
N LYS A 159 18.18 -7.35 8.43
CA LYS A 159 18.69 -7.53 7.08
C LYS A 159 17.83 -8.52 6.28
N GLU A 160 17.52 -9.69 6.87
CA GLU A 160 16.65 -10.69 6.23
C GLU A 160 15.23 -10.14 6.01
N ARG A 161 14.67 -9.44 7.00
CA ARG A 161 13.34 -8.81 6.87
C ARG A 161 13.32 -7.75 5.77
N MET A 162 14.38 -6.96 5.63
CA MET A 162 14.52 -5.92 4.61
C MET A 162 14.66 -6.50 3.20
N GLU A 163 15.40 -7.61 3.07
CA GLU A 163 15.50 -8.37 1.82
C GLU A 163 14.14 -8.97 1.44
N PHE A 164 13.44 -9.58 2.40
CA PHE A 164 12.11 -10.14 2.18
C PHE A 164 11.07 -9.07 1.82
N ALA A 165 11.11 -7.90 2.49
CA ALA A 165 10.25 -6.75 2.17
C ALA A 165 10.60 -6.06 0.84
N ARG A 166 11.75 -6.39 0.22
CA ARG A 166 12.27 -5.73 -1.00
C ARG A 166 12.43 -4.22 -0.83
N LEU A 167 12.94 -3.77 0.31
CA LEU A 167 13.09 -2.34 0.62
C LEU A 167 14.06 -1.60 -0.33
N ASN A 168 15.12 -2.26 -0.79
CA ASN A 168 16.07 -1.65 -1.72
C ASN A 168 15.42 -1.33 -3.07
N GLU A 169 14.61 -2.25 -3.60
CA GLU A 169 13.85 -2.03 -4.84
C GLU A 169 12.89 -0.84 -4.69
N GLN A 170 12.25 -0.70 -3.52
CA GLN A 170 11.37 0.43 -3.23
C GLN A 170 12.12 1.77 -3.22
N MET A 171 13.32 1.82 -2.62
CA MET A 171 14.14 3.04 -2.64
C MET A 171 14.65 3.38 -4.05
N GLU A 172 15.01 2.37 -4.85
CA GLU A 172 15.40 2.58 -6.24
C GLU A 172 14.25 3.21 -7.05
N ASN A 173 13.00 2.79 -6.83
CA ASN A 173 11.83 3.36 -7.48
C ASN A 173 11.64 4.85 -7.14
N ILE A 174 11.79 5.21 -5.86
CA ILE A 174 11.67 6.59 -5.38
C ILE A 174 12.80 7.47 -5.94
N VAL A 175 14.05 7.00 -5.86
CA VAL A 175 15.24 7.82 -6.20
C VAL A 175 15.47 7.90 -7.70
N GLN A 176 15.31 6.81 -8.44
CA GLN A 176 15.65 6.74 -9.87
C GLN A 176 14.46 7.05 -10.78
N LYS A 177 13.26 7.26 -10.22
CA LYS A 177 12.01 7.49 -10.99
C LYS A 177 11.87 6.48 -12.14
N ARG A 178 12.14 5.19 -11.85
CA ARG A 178 12.19 4.16 -12.90
C ARG A 178 10.88 4.13 -13.67
N VAL A 179 11.00 3.96 -14.98
CA VAL A 179 9.84 3.65 -15.84
C VAL A 179 9.22 2.38 -15.29
N LEU A 180 7.94 2.47 -14.90
CA LEU A 180 7.18 1.30 -14.48
C LEU A 180 7.12 0.35 -15.68
N GLU A 181 7.72 -0.84 -15.54
CA GLU A 181 7.44 -1.94 -16.46
C GLU A 181 5.93 -2.15 -16.47
N SER A 182 5.34 -2.34 -17.65
CA SER A 182 3.89 -2.54 -17.77
C SER A 182 3.51 -3.77 -16.95
N PRO A 183 2.85 -3.61 -15.79
CA PRO A 183 2.50 -4.75 -14.98
C PRO A 183 1.48 -5.58 -15.76
N GLU A 184 1.63 -6.90 -15.71
CA GLU A 184 0.69 -7.80 -16.37
C GLU A 184 -0.71 -7.59 -15.81
N LEU A 185 -1.61 -7.08 -16.65
CA LEU A 185 -3.03 -7.07 -16.39
C LEU A 185 -3.56 -8.47 -16.71
N SER A 186 -3.94 -9.21 -15.68
CA SER A 186 -4.72 -10.42 -15.83
C SER A 186 -6.14 -10.12 -15.36
N ASP A 187 -7.13 -10.58 -16.12
CA ASP A 187 -8.51 -10.59 -15.65
C ASP A 187 -8.65 -11.52 -14.44
N GLU A 188 -9.60 -11.18 -13.57
CA GLU A 188 -10.05 -12.07 -12.52
C GLU A 188 -11.18 -12.99 -13.02
N GLU A 189 -11.29 -14.17 -12.41
CA GLU A 189 -12.39 -15.10 -12.62
C GLU A 189 -13.46 -14.85 -11.55
N PRO A 190 -14.63 -14.28 -11.90
CA PRO A 190 -15.71 -14.03 -10.94
C PRO A 190 -16.28 -15.35 -10.40
N VAL A 191 -16.56 -15.42 -9.10
CA VAL A 191 -17.16 -16.58 -8.45
C VAL A 191 -18.54 -16.26 -7.90
N LEU A 192 -18.62 -15.24 -7.03
CA LEU A 192 -19.85 -14.83 -6.35
C LEU A 192 -19.87 -13.32 -6.17
N LEU A 193 -21.01 -12.69 -6.43
CA LEU A 193 -21.32 -11.34 -5.99
C LEU A 193 -22.55 -11.39 -5.08
N ILE A 194 -22.42 -10.89 -3.86
CA ILE A 194 -23.53 -10.84 -2.89
C ILE A 194 -23.66 -9.42 -2.32
N ILE A 195 -24.90 -8.95 -2.22
CA ILE A 195 -25.28 -7.70 -1.54
C ILE A 195 -26.10 -8.09 -0.31
N ILE A 196 -25.67 -7.61 0.84
CA ILE A 196 -26.19 -8.00 2.14
C ILE A 196 -26.65 -6.73 2.86
N SER A 197 -27.78 -6.80 3.56
CA SER A 197 -28.18 -5.73 4.49
C SER A 197 -27.27 -5.69 5.72
N GLU A 198 -27.29 -4.59 6.48
CA GLU A 198 -26.58 -4.51 7.78
C GLU A 198 -26.89 -5.70 8.71
N GLY A 199 -28.12 -6.22 8.69
CA GLY A 199 -28.54 -7.38 9.49
C GLY A 199 -28.06 -8.75 8.98
N GLY A 200 -27.26 -8.81 7.91
CA GLY A 200 -26.74 -10.08 7.37
C GLY A 200 -27.69 -10.81 6.42
N VAL A 201 -28.83 -10.21 6.07
CA VAL A 201 -29.78 -10.79 5.12
C VAL A 201 -29.32 -10.53 3.69
N PRO A 202 -29.11 -11.56 2.85
CA PRO A 202 -28.75 -11.35 1.46
C PRO A 202 -29.92 -10.74 0.69
N MET A 203 -29.70 -9.56 0.11
CA MET A 203 -30.66 -8.84 -0.73
C MET A 203 -30.51 -9.21 -2.21
N PHE A 204 -29.31 -9.60 -2.61
CA PHE A 204 -28.98 -10.05 -3.97
C PHE A 204 -27.80 -11.02 -3.91
N SER A 205 -27.85 -12.07 -4.72
CA SER A 205 -26.74 -13.00 -4.93
C SER A 205 -26.66 -13.38 -6.40
N LYS A 206 -25.45 -13.41 -6.93
CA LYS A 206 -25.14 -13.89 -8.28
C LYS A 206 -23.92 -14.79 -8.24
N ILE A 207 -24.14 -16.07 -8.51
CA ILE A 207 -23.09 -17.06 -8.73
C ILE A 207 -22.73 -17.05 -10.22
N PHE A 208 -21.43 -17.00 -10.51
CA PHE A 208 -20.90 -16.95 -11.89
C PHE A 208 -20.38 -18.31 -12.37
N VAL A 209 -19.98 -19.19 -11.45
CA VAL A 209 -19.47 -20.53 -11.75
C VAL A 209 -20.62 -21.53 -11.78
N LYS A 210 -20.70 -22.35 -12.82
CA LYS A 210 -21.68 -23.45 -12.91
C LYS A 210 -21.29 -24.54 -11.90
N ASP A 211 -22.28 -25.17 -11.28
CA ASP A 211 -22.13 -26.34 -10.40
C ASP A 211 -21.56 -26.09 -8.98
N GLN A 212 -21.43 -24.83 -8.55
CA GLN A 212 -21.09 -24.49 -7.17
C GLN A 212 -22.34 -23.98 -6.43
N ALA A 213 -22.82 -24.75 -5.44
CA ALA A 213 -23.91 -24.31 -4.57
C ALA A 213 -23.34 -23.49 -3.41
N PHE A 214 -23.77 -22.24 -3.28
CA PHE A 214 -23.51 -21.42 -2.10
C PHE A 214 -24.79 -21.27 -1.28
N GLU A 215 -24.69 -21.50 0.03
CA GLU A 215 -25.78 -21.17 0.95
C GLU A 215 -25.76 -19.68 1.26
N ASP A 216 -26.44 -18.88 0.43
CA ASP A 216 -26.43 -17.41 0.48
C ASP A 216 -26.74 -16.86 1.88
N HIS A 217 -27.64 -17.49 2.64
CA HIS A 217 -27.99 -17.06 3.99
C HIS A 217 -26.88 -17.30 5.01
N LEU A 218 -26.22 -18.48 4.97
CA LEU A 218 -25.09 -18.75 5.85
C LEU A 218 -23.92 -17.83 5.52
N PHE A 219 -23.64 -17.65 4.23
CA PHE A 219 -22.56 -16.78 3.78
C PHE A 219 -22.85 -15.31 4.13
N GLY A 220 -24.08 -14.84 3.88
CA GLY A 220 -24.52 -13.49 4.24
C GLY A 220 -24.42 -13.19 5.73
N GLY A 221 -24.88 -14.12 6.58
CA GLY A 221 -24.77 -14.01 8.02
C GLY A 221 -23.32 -13.98 8.50
N PHE A 222 -22.47 -14.85 7.94
CA PHE A 222 -21.03 -14.89 8.24
C PHE A 222 -20.33 -13.57 7.88
N ILE A 223 -20.55 -13.05 6.67
CA ILE A 223 -19.92 -11.82 6.20
C ILE A 223 -20.37 -10.60 7.02
N SER A 224 -21.66 -10.51 7.38
CA SER A 224 -22.14 -9.42 8.26
C SER A 224 -21.55 -9.52 9.66
N ALA A 225 -21.47 -10.73 10.24
CA ALA A 225 -20.83 -10.93 11.54
C ALA A 225 -19.35 -10.51 11.54
N ILE A 226 -18.60 -10.88 10.49
CA ILE A 226 -17.21 -10.43 10.31
C ILE A 226 -17.16 -8.91 10.19
N ASN A 227 -17.99 -8.31 9.34
CA ASN A 227 -17.96 -6.86 9.13
C ASN A 227 -18.30 -6.09 10.42
N SER A 228 -19.30 -6.54 11.17
CA SER A 228 -19.68 -5.96 12.46
C SER A 228 -18.53 -6.06 13.46
N PHE A 229 -17.95 -7.26 13.63
CA PHE A 229 -16.80 -7.47 14.49
C PHE A 229 -15.61 -6.59 14.09
N VAL A 230 -15.31 -6.53 12.79
CA VAL A 230 -14.20 -5.74 12.28
C VAL A 230 -14.43 -4.25 12.53
N SER A 231 -15.63 -3.75 12.24
CA SER A 231 -15.99 -2.34 12.45
C SER A 231 -16.03 -1.92 13.93
N GLU A 232 -16.33 -2.84 14.84
CA GLU A 232 -16.36 -2.57 16.28
C GLU A 232 -14.95 -2.61 16.88
N LYS A 233 -14.13 -3.58 16.49
CA LYS A 233 -12.80 -3.79 17.06
C LYS A 233 -11.70 -3.00 16.36
N PHE A 234 -11.95 -2.55 15.13
CA PHE A 234 -10.98 -1.85 14.32
C PHE A 234 -11.59 -0.58 13.72
N SER A 235 -10.78 0.48 13.66
CA SER A 235 -11.15 1.77 13.07
C SER A 235 -11.38 1.73 11.55
N GLU A 236 -11.07 0.60 10.91
CA GLU A 236 -11.07 0.44 9.46
C GLU A 236 -11.70 -0.90 9.07
N GLY A 237 -12.40 -0.92 7.95
CA GLY A 237 -13.07 -2.10 7.42
C GLY A 237 -12.12 -3.11 6.80
N LEU A 238 -12.63 -4.32 6.53
CA LEU A 238 -11.93 -5.33 5.75
C LEU A 238 -12.06 -4.96 4.28
N ASP A 239 -10.98 -4.53 3.61
CA ASP A 239 -11.02 -4.25 2.15
C ASP A 239 -10.88 -5.55 1.35
N ARG A 240 -9.86 -6.37 1.69
CA ARG A 240 -9.53 -7.62 0.97
C ARG A 240 -9.14 -8.74 1.93
N ALA A 241 -9.52 -9.97 1.61
CA ALA A 241 -9.06 -11.18 2.31
C ALA A 241 -8.85 -12.33 1.33
N ILE A 242 -7.80 -13.14 1.54
CA ILE A 242 -7.48 -14.29 0.68
C ILE A 242 -7.69 -15.60 1.44
N PHE A 243 -8.42 -16.53 0.82
CA PHE A 243 -8.68 -17.87 1.31
C PHE A 243 -8.35 -18.88 0.21
N GLY A 244 -7.14 -19.45 0.26
CA GLY A 244 -6.63 -20.32 -0.80
C GLY A 244 -6.50 -19.58 -2.13
N GLU A 245 -7.22 -20.04 -3.14
CA GLU A 245 -7.26 -19.41 -4.48
C GLU A 245 -8.30 -18.27 -4.59
N TYR A 246 -9.17 -18.12 -3.59
CA TYR A 246 -10.26 -17.15 -3.60
C TYR A 246 -9.86 -15.87 -2.88
N THR A 247 -10.22 -14.73 -3.46
CA THR A 247 -10.11 -13.42 -2.83
C THR A 247 -11.50 -12.85 -2.62
N LEU A 248 -11.75 -12.39 -1.40
CA LEU A 248 -12.95 -11.66 -1.00
C LEU A 248 -12.61 -10.18 -1.03
N LEU A 249 -13.36 -9.42 -1.81
CA LEU A 249 -13.35 -7.97 -1.79
C LEU A 249 -14.63 -7.48 -1.12
N MET A 250 -14.50 -6.69 -0.06
CA MET A 250 -15.62 -6.20 0.73
C MET A 250 -15.73 -4.68 0.58
N ASN A 251 -16.91 -4.20 0.21
CA ASN A 251 -17.18 -2.78 0.08
C ASN A 251 -18.49 -2.41 0.79
N SER A 252 -18.41 -1.40 1.65
CA SER A 252 -19.58 -0.85 2.35
C SER A 252 -20.24 0.24 1.53
N ILE A 253 -21.54 0.12 1.34
CA ILE A 253 -22.39 1.06 0.60
C ILE A 253 -23.65 1.28 1.42
N SER A 254 -23.58 2.10 2.46
CA SER A 254 -24.68 2.26 3.43
C SER A 254 -26.06 2.39 2.75
N PRO A 255 -27.05 1.58 3.14
CA PRO A 255 -27.09 0.66 4.30
C PRO A 255 -26.69 -0.80 3.97
N PHE A 256 -25.94 -1.03 2.90
CA PHE A 256 -25.58 -2.36 2.42
C PHE A 256 -24.09 -2.64 2.54
N LEU A 257 -23.78 -3.93 2.55
CA LEU A 257 -22.45 -4.48 2.38
C LEU A 257 -22.42 -5.29 1.10
N THR A 258 -21.37 -5.13 0.30
CA THR A 258 -21.15 -5.92 -0.91
C THR A 258 -19.90 -6.77 -0.73
N CYS A 259 -20.01 -8.05 -1.08
CA CYS A 259 -18.89 -8.97 -1.08
C CYS A 259 -18.76 -9.59 -2.48
N TYR A 260 -17.58 -9.46 -3.05
CA TYR A 260 -17.23 -10.05 -4.34
C TYR A 260 -16.12 -11.07 -4.15
N VAL A 261 -16.41 -12.31 -4.54
CA VAL A 261 -15.50 -13.45 -4.48
C VAL A 261 -15.00 -13.73 -5.89
N PHE A 262 -13.68 -13.81 -6.06
CA PHE A 262 -13.05 -14.06 -7.36
C PHE A 262 -11.73 -14.83 -7.19
N LYS A 263 -11.20 -15.35 -8.30
CA LYS A 263 -9.82 -15.86 -8.40
C LYS A 263 -8.98 -14.92 -9.27
N GLY A 264 -7.70 -14.73 -8.93
CA GLY A 264 -6.78 -13.89 -9.72
C GLY A 264 -6.32 -12.62 -8.99
N LYS A 265 -5.98 -11.57 -9.76
CA LYS A 265 -5.45 -10.29 -9.23
C LYS A 265 -6.57 -9.34 -8.82
N SER A 266 -6.40 -8.62 -7.71
CA SER A 266 -7.47 -7.80 -7.12
C SER A 266 -7.76 -6.50 -7.86
N TYR A 267 -6.82 -5.97 -8.65
CA TYR A 267 -6.99 -4.68 -9.31
C TYR A 267 -8.24 -4.65 -10.21
N SER A 268 -8.36 -5.59 -11.15
CA SER A 268 -9.49 -5.66 -12.10
C SER A 268 -10.81 -5.87 -11.35
N ALA A 269 -10.81 -6.74 -10.34
CA ALA A 269 -11.95 -6.98 -9.46
C ALA A 269 -12.43 -5.69 -8.77
N GLN A 270 -11.50 -4.91 -8.21
CA GLN A 270 -11.80 -3.65 -7.55
C GLN A 270 -12.39 -2.62 -8.52
N GLN A 271 -11.85 -2.52 -9.74
CA GLN A 271 -12.40 -1.63 -10.76
C GLN A 271 -13.81 -2.03 -11.18
N ARG A 272 -14.06 -3.33 -11.41
CA ARG A 272 -15.40 -3.81 -11.77
C ARG A 272 -16.42 -3.58 -10.67
N ILE A 273 -16.04 -3.81 -9.41
CA ILE A 273 -16.94 -3.56 -8.28
C ILE A 273 -17.19 -2.06 -8.07
N LYS A 274 -16.17 -1.20 -8.18
CA LYS A 274 -16.39 0.25 -8.13
C LYS A 274 -17.38 0.71 -9.20
N TYR A 275 -17.18 0.27 -10.44
CA TYR A 275 -18.10 0.56 -11.54
C TYR A 275 -19.52 0.05 -11.25
N PHE A 276 -19.66 -1.20 -10.83
CA PHE A 276 -20.96 -1.77 -10.46
C PHE A 276 -21.67 -0.96 -9.38
N ILE A 277 -20.96 -0.55 -8.34
CA ILE A 277 -21.49 0.25 -7.22
C ILE A 277 -21.93 1.63 -7.70
N GLU A 278 -21.14 2.27 -8.56
CA GLU A 278 -21.48 3.57 -9.13
C GLU A 278 -22.74 3.50 -9.99
N GLU A 279 -22.86 2.49 -10.85
CA GLU A 279 -24.06 2.27 -11.67
C GLU A 279 -25.29 1.94 -10.81
N LEU A 280 -25.12 1.09 -9.79
CA LEU A 280 -26.19 0.76 -8.85
C LEU A 280 -26.73 2.00 -8.11
N ARG A 281 -25.88 2.97 -7.79
CA ARG A 281 -26.28 4.24 -7.16
C ARG A 281 -27.02 5.18 -8.11
N LYS A 282 -26.72 5.13 -9.41
CA LYS A 282 -27.40 5.94 -10.44
C LYS A 282 -28.83 5.44 -10.69
N GLU A 283 -29.03 4.12 -10.63
CA GLU A 283 -30.33 3.49 -10.85
C GLU A 283 -31.23 3.53 -9.59
N LYS A 284 -31.93 4.65 -9.41
CA LYS A 284 -32.82 4.89 -8.24
C LYS A 284 -33.84 3.78 -8.02
N THR A 285 -34.37 3.18 -9.08
CA THR A 285 -35.39 2.12 -8.99
C THR A 285 -34.82 0.86 -8.33
N VAL A 286 -33.67 0.38 -8.81
CA VAL A 286 -32.97 -0.79 -8.24
C VAL A 286 -32.54 -0.51 -6.80
N TRP A 287 -32.00 0.68 -6.54
CA TRP A 287 -31.59 1.08 -5.19
C TRP A 287 -32.75 1.08 -4.19
N GLN A 288 -33.92 1.56 -4.59
CA GLN A 288 -35.12 1.56 -3.73
C GLN A 288 -35.67 0.15 -3.54
N THR A 289 -35.56 -0.73 -4.53
CA THR A 289 -35.92 -2.15 -4.38
C THR A 289 -35.05 -2.86 -3.35
N LEU A 290 -33.73 -2.58 -3.35
CA LEU A 290 -32.82 -3.14 -2.34
C LEU A 290 -33.10 -2.62 -0.92
N LYS A 291 -33.78 -1.48 -0.76
CA LYS A 291 -34.12 -0.91 0.56
C LYS A 291 -35.42 -1.45 1.16
N LYS A 292 -36.25 -2.11 0.36
CA LYS A 292 -37.53 -2.70 0.79
C LYS A 292 -37.30 -4.07 1.39
#